data_AF-A0A7Z1N6X9-F1
#
_entry.id   AF-A0A7Z1N6X9-F1
#
_cell.length_a   1.000
_cell.length_b   1.000
_cell.length_c   1.000
_cell.angle_alpha   90.00
_cell.angle_beta   90.00
_cell.angle_gamma   90.00
#
_symmetry.space_group_name_H-M   'P 1'
#
loop_
_entity.id
_entity.type
_entity.pdbx_description
1 polymer ?
#
loop_
_entity_poly.entity_id
_entity_poly.type
_entity_poly.pdbx_seq_one_letter_code
_entity_poly.pdbx_strand_id
1 'polypeptide(L)'
;MELMHIALFHYLNLDGLLDQFVQYLQMHDIWTNLGRMFRKVLRGLKIIAVPGAFIGVAIGGLYYVFGGEQGKYTAKVWWLSSLIGVVVVMGADAIVNWVSDNAKF
;
A
#
# COMPACT_ATOMS: atom_id res chain seq x y z
N MET A 1 13.21 55.45 -10.81
CA MET A 1 13.32 54.48 -9.70
C MET A 1 12.03 53.69 -9.45
N GLU A 2 10.97 53.85 -10.25
CA GLU A 2 9.70 53.15 -10.00
C GLU A 2 9.62 51.75 -10.62
N LEU A 3 10.38 51.48 -11.70
CA LEU A 3 10.41 50.16 -12.34
C LEU A 3 11.05 49.08 -11.45
N MET A 4 11.97 49.46 -10.57
CA MET A 4 12.65 48.52 -9.65
C MET A 4 11.74 48.10 -8.48
N HIS A 5 10.83 48.98 -8.06
CA HIS A 5 9.84 48.67 -7.01
C HIS A 5 8.71 47.76 -7.51
N ILE A 6 8.30 47.90 -8.77
CA ILE A 6 7.29 47.02 -9.38
C ILE A 6 7.85 45.60 -9.56
N ALA A 7 9.13 45.48 -9.94
CA ALA A 7 9.81 44.18 -10.03
C ALA A 7 9.99 43.49 -8.67
N LEU A 8 10.28 44.26 -7.61
CA LEU A 8 10.37 43.75 -6.23
C LEU A 8 9.01 43.29 -5.67
N PHE A 9 7.92 44.01 -5.98
CA PHE A 9 6.56 43.60 -5.61
C PHE A 9 6.12 42.30 -6.29
N HIS A 10 6.56 42.06 -7.52
CA HIS A 10 6.30 40.81 -8.25
C HIS A 10 7.12 39.62 -7.72
N TYR A 11 8.26 39.87 -7.07
CA TYR A 11 9.07 38.85 -6.39
C TYR A 11 8.54 38.54 -4.97
N LEU A 12 7.89 39.51 -4.33
CA LEU A 12 7.11 39.38 -3.11
C LEU A 12 5.65 39.00 -3.40
N ASN A 13 5.41 38.20 -4.45
CA ASN A 13 4.08 37.75 -4.79
C ASN A 13 3.61 36.73 -3.74
N LEU A 14 3.00 37.24 -2.66
CA LEU A 14 2.34 36.49 -1.61
C LEU A 14 1.37 35.45 -2.18
N ASP A 15 0.82 35.68 -3.38
CA ASP A 15 -0.07 34.73 -4.05
C ASP A 15 0.66 33.44 -4.43
N GLY A 16 1.93 33.50 -4.89
CA GLY A 16 2.71 32.31 -5.20
C GLY A 16 3.09 31.50 -3.95
N LEU A 17 3.29 32.17 -2.82
CA LEU A 17 3.60 31.55 -1.53
C LEU A 17 2.34 30.96 -0.88
N LEU A 18 1.20 31.65 -1.01
CA LEU A 18 -0.12 31.14 -0.62
C LEU A 18 -0.56 29.97 -1.48
N ASP A 19 -0.33 29.99 -2.79
CA ASP A 19 -0.58 28.85 -3.68
C ASP A 19 0.27 27.64 -3.28
N GLN A 20 1.53 27.86 -2.91
CA GLN A 20 2.39 26.79 -2.38
C GLN A 20 1.85 26.20 -1.06
N PHE A 21 1.33 27.03 -0.15
CA PHE A 21 0.70 26.57 1.08
C PHE A 21 -0.64 25.87 0.83
N VAL A 22 -1.45 26.38 -0.09
CA VAL A 22 -2.72 25.76 -0.51
C VAL A 22 -2.45 24.41 -1.16
N GLN A 23 -1.41 24.29 -1.98
CA GLN A 23 -0.99 23.03 -2.58
C GLN A 23 -0.46 22.04 -1.53
N TYR A 24 0.23 22.52 -0.49
CA TYR A 24 0.64 21.71 0.66
C TYR A 24 -0.55 21.23 1.50
N LEU A 25 -1.61 22.04 1.63
CA LEU A 25 -2.86 21.67 2.29
C LEU A 25 -3.70 20.70 1.43
N GLN A 26 -3.73 20.89 0.11
CA GLN A 26 -4.37 19.97 -0.86
C GLN A 26 -3.69 18.60 -0.92
N MET A 27 -2.45 18.49 -0.45
CA MET A 27 -1.75 17.21 -0.30
C MET A 27 -2.53 16.25 0.62
N HIS A 28 -3.37 16.77 1.52
CA HIS A 28 -4.30 15.99 2.32
C HIS A 28 -5.28 15.17 1.45
N ASP A 29 -5.74 15.71 0.32
CA ASP A 29 -6.63 14.99 -0.60
C ASP A 29 -5.91 13.85 -1.33
N ILE A 30 -4.61 14.01 -1.62
CA ILE A 30 -3.78 12.95 -2.21
C ILE A 30 -3.62 11.80 -1.21
N TRP A 31 -3.29 12.10 0.05
CA TRP A 31 -3.15 11.09 1.10
C TRP A 31 -4.47 10.35 1.39
N THR A 32 -5.60 11.07 1.42
CA THR A 32 -6.92 10.44 1.65
C THR A 32 -7.38 9.60 0.47
N ASN A 33 -7.15 10.06 -0.78
CA ASN A 33 -7.46 9.30 -1.98
C ASN A 33 -6.57 8.05 -2.10
N LEU A 34 -5.27 8.17 -1.79
CA LEU A 34 -4.32 7.06 -1.74
C LEU A 34 -4.74 6.03 -0.70
N GLY A 35 -5.10 6.46 0.51
CA GLY A 35 -5.58 5.56 1.57
C GLY A 35 -6.89 4.86 1.22
N ARG A 36 -7.79 5.53 0.47
CA ARG A 36 -9.02 4.90 -0.06
C ARG A 36 -8.71 3.88 -1.15
N MET A 37 -7.79 4.17 -2.07
CA MET A 37 -7.36 3.21 -3.10
C MET A 37 -6.66 2.00 -2.47
N PHE A 38 -5.75 2.22 -1.53
CA PHE A 38 -5.03 1.16 -0.82
C PHE A 38 -5.99 0.21 -0.09
N ARG A 39 -7.00 0.76 0.61
CA ARG A 39 -8.06 -0.06 1.24
C ARG A 39 -8.85 -0.89 0.24
N LYS A 40 -9.19 -0.34 -0.93
CA LYS A 40 -9.88 -1.09 -1.99
C LYS A 40 -9.03 -2.25 -2.51
N VAL A 41 -7.74 -1.99 -2.76
CA VAL A 41 -6.79 -3.02 -3.20
C VAL A 41 -6.62 -4.10 -2.15
N LEU A 42 -6.43 -3.73 -0.87
CA LEU A 42 -6.31 -4.69 0.22
C LEU A 42 -7.56 -5.56 0.39
N ARG A 43 -8.75 -4.98 0.28
CA ARG A 43 -10.00 -5.77 0.32
C ARG A 43 -10.07 -6.76 -0.83
N GLY A 44 -9.74 -6.35 -2.05
CA GLY A 44 -9.67 -7.26 -3.20
C GLY A 44 -8.64 -8.36 -2.99
N LEU A 45 -7.47 -8.00 -2.48
CA LEU A 45 -6.38 -8.94 -2.20
C LEU A 45 -6.77 -9.94 -1.10
N LYS A 46 -7.48 -9.50 -0.06
CA LYS A 46 -7.95 -10.37 1.03
C LYS A 46 -8.92 -11.45 0.54
N ILE A 47 -9.80 -11.12 -0.42
CA ILE A 47 -10.74 -12.09 -1.01
C ILE A 47 -9.98 -13.21 -1.73
N ILE A 48 -8.88 -12.90 -2.42
CA ILE A 48 -8.12 -13.87 -3.19
C ILE A 48 -6.98 -14.52 -2.40
N ALA A 49 -6.50 -13.89 -1.33
CA ALA A 49 -5.34 -14.35 -0.57
C ALA A 49 -5.61 -15.69 0.13
N VAL A 50 -6.77 -15.83 0.77
CA VAL A 50 -7.12 -17.07 1.49
C VAL A 50 -7.34 -18.23 0.52
N PRO A 51 -8.17 -18.11 -0.54
CA PRO A 51 -8.31 -19.17 -1.54
C PRO A 51 -7.00 -19.45 -2.30
N GLY A 52 -6.25 -18.42 -2.65
CA GLY A 52 -4.97 -18.55 -3.35
C GLY A 52 -3.93 -19.30 -2.51
N ALA A 53 -3.86 -19.01 -1.21
CA ALA A 53 -2.99 -19.74 -0.29
C ALA A 53 -3.43 -21.19 -0.12
N PHE A 54 -4.73 -21.47 -0.10
CA PHE A 54 -5.23 -22.85 -0.07
C PHE A 54 -4.77 -23.65 -1.30
N ILE A 55 -4.86 -23.04 -2.49
CA ILE A 55 -4.36 -23.64 -3.74
C ILE A 55 -2.84 -23.84 -3.67
N GLY A 56 -2.09 -22.83 -3.21
CA GLY A 56 -0.63 -22.93 -3.06
C GLY A 56 -0.19 -24.02 -2.09
N VAL A 57 -0.95 -24.23 -1.00
CA VAL A 57 -0.72 -25.35 -0.08
C VAL A 57 -1.02 -26.70 -0.73
N ALA A 58 -2.11 -26.80 -1.48
CA ALA A 58 -2.45 -28.02 -2.22
C ALA A 58 -1.39 -28.38 -3.27
N ILE A 59 -0.89 -27.40 -4.03
CA ILE A 59 0.21 -27.58 -5.00
C ILE A 59 1.47 -28.06 -4.28
N GLY A 60 1.83 -27.44 -3.16
CA GLY A 60 2.95 -27.90 -2.34
C GLY A 60 2.77 -29.34 -1.84
N GLY A 61 1.54 -29.73 -1.48
CA GLY A 61 1.20 -31.10 -1.09
C GLY A 61 1.41 -32.12 -2.23
N LEU A 62 1.02 -31.75 -3.46
CA LEU A 62 1.26 -32.60 -4.64
C LEU A 62 2.76 -32.81 -4.88
N TYR A 63 3.57 -31.75 -4.79
CA TYR A 63 5.03 -31.87 -4.91
C TYR A 63 5.63 -32.70 -3.78
N TYR A 64 5.07 -32.64 -2.56
CA TYR A 64 5.55 -33.42 -1.43
C TYR A 64 5.31 -34.92 -1.63
N VAL A 65 4.15 -35.29 -2.15
CA VAL A 65 3.76 -36.70 -2.35
C VAL A 65 4.40 -37.30 -3.60
N PHE A 66 4.40 -36.57 -4.72
CA PHE A 66 4.79 -37.12 -6.03
C PHE A 66 6.19 -36.69 -6.51
N GLY A 67 6.83 -35.69 -5.89
CA GLY A 67 8.06 -35.09 -6.41
C GLY A 67 9.38 -35.70 -5.95
N GLY A 68 9.37 -36.83 -5.23
CA GLY A 68 10.60 -37.48 -4.75
C GLY A 68 11.42 -36.60 -3.77
N GLU A 69 12.75 -36.74 -3.76
CA GLU A 69 13.62 -35.97 -2.85
C GLU A 69 13.58 -34.45 -3.11
N GLN A 70 13.58 -34.03 -4.38
CA GLN A 70 13.50 -32.60 -4.74
C GLN A 70 12.11 -32.01 -4.47
N GLY A 71 11.06 -32.82 -4.62
CA GLY A 71 9.67 -32.42 -4.35
C GLY A 71 9.43 -31.94 -2.93
N LYS A 72 10.14 -32.51 -1.93
CA LYS A 72 10.04 -32.07 -0.53
C LYS A 72 10.56 -30.66 -0.32
N TYR A 73 11.62 -30.27 -1.03
CA TYR A 73 12.15 -28.91 -0.97
C TYR A 73 11.17 -27.93 -1.63
N THR A 74 10.70 -28.26 -2.84
CA THR A 74 9.72 -27.45 -3.58
C THR A 74 8.42 -27.27 -2.81
N ALA A 75 7.92 -28.33 -2.16
CA ALA A 75 6.74 -28.28 -1.30
C ALA A 75 6.88 -27.27 -0.15
N LYS A 76 8.03 -27.28 0.54
CA LYS A 76 8.32 -26.33 1.61
C LYS A 76 8.30 -24.88 1.10
N VAL A 77 8.87 -24.64 -0.08
CA VAL A 77 8.85 -23.31 -0.70
C VAL A 77 7.41 -22.87 -1.00
N TRP A 78 6.58 -23.74 -1.57
CA TRP A 78 5.16 -23.44 -1.84
C TRP A 78 4.37 -23.13 -0.57
N TRP A 79 4.56 -23.93 0.50
CA TRP A 79 3.90 -23.72 1.77
C TRP A 79 4.35 -22.43 2.46
N LEU A 80 5.66 -22.16 2.45
CA LEU A 80 6.21 -20.95 3.03
C LEU A 80 5.73 -19.70 2.28
N SER A 81 5.72 -19.75 0.95
CA SER A 81 5.23 -18.66 0.09
C SER A 81 3.75 -18.38 0.35
N SER A 82 2.95 -19.44 0.47
CA SER A 82 1.50 -19.34 0.77
C SER A 82 1.26 -18.74 2.15
N LEU A 83 2.01 -19.17 3.16
CA LEU A 83 1.94 -18.62 4.52
C LEU A 83 2.33 -17.14 4.55
N ILE A 84 3.47 -16.79 3.94
CA ILE A 84 3.95 -15.39 3.87
C ILE A 84 2.91 -14.51 3.17
N GLY A 85 2.34 -14.98 2.05
CA GLY A 85 1.31 -14.25 1.32
C GLY A 85 0.10 -13.90 2.21
N VAL A 86 -0.42 -14.87 2.97
CA VAL A 86 -1.56 -14.63 3.88
C VAL A 86 -1.17 -13.66 4.99
N VAL A 87 -0.01 -13.86 5.63
CA VAL A 87 0.47 -13.03 6.74
C VAL A 87 0.64 -11.57 6.30
N VAL A 88 1.21 -11.32 5.12
CA VAL A 88 1.39 -9.97 4.60
C VAL A 88 0.04 -9.28 4.36
N VAL A 89 -0.93 -9.98 3.76
CA VAL A 89 -2.24 -9.41 3.47
C VAL A 89 -3.04 -9.14 4.74
N MET A 90 -3.04 -10.09 5.68
CA MET A 90 -3.71 -9.92 6.98
C MET A 90 -3.02 -8.86 7.84
N GLY A 91 -1.69 -8.80 7.83
CA GLY A 91 -0.92 -7.79 8.54
C GLY A 91 -1.18 -6.38 8.00
N ALA A 92 -1.24 -6.22 6.67
CA ALA A 92 -1.58 -4.94 6.05
C ALA A 92 -3.01 -4.50 6.39
N ASP A 93 -3.98 -5.42 6.39
CA ASP A 93 -5.36 -5.14 6.83
C ASP A 93 -5.39 -4.72 8.31
N ALA A 94 -4.66 -5.41 9.18
CA ALA A 94 -4.56 -5.06 10.60
C ALA A 94 -3.97 -3.66 10.83
N ILE A 95 -2.88 -3.32 10.14
CA ILE A 95 -2.26 -1.99 10.23
C ILE A 95 -3.22 -0.91 9.74
N VAL A 96 -3.90 -1.13 8.61
CA VAL A 96 -4.83 -0.15 8.05
C VAL A 96 -6.04 0.07 8.96
N ASN A 97 -6.56 -0.98 9.58
CA ASN A 97 -7.63 -0.87 10.57
C ASN A 97 -7.15 -0.11 11.80
N TRP A 98 -5.96 -0.44 12.32
CA TRP A 98 -5.36 0.27 13.45
C TRP A 98 -5.15 1.76 13.17
N VAL A 99 -4.60 2.12 12.00
CA VAL A 99 -4.46 3.53 11.60
C VAL A 99 -5.81 4.19 11.44
N SER A 100 -6.81 3.53 10.85
CA SER A 100 -8.16 4.11 10.67
C SER A 100 -8.87 4.38 12.00
N ASP A 101 -8.61 3.56 13.02
CA ASP A 101 -9.21 3.72 14.34
C ASP A 101 -8.50 4.80 15.18
N ASN A 102 -7.17 4.92 15.06
CA ASN A 102 -6.38 5.89 15.82
C ASN A 102 -6.22 7.25 15.13
N ALA A 103 -6.36 7.34 13.81
CA ALA A 103 -6.23 8.59 13.05
C ALA A 103 -7.54 9.37 12.94
N LYS A 104 -8.57 9.03 13.74
CA LYS A 104 -9.74 9.89 13.94
C LYS A 104 -9.32 11.13 14.73
N PHE A 105 -8.80 12.13 14.01
CA PHE A 105 -8.76 13.53 14.44
C PHE A 105 -10.08 14.20 14.08
#